data_AF-A0A6I4NI70-F1
#
_entry.id   AF-A0A6I4NI70-F1
#
_cell.length_a   1.000
_cell.length_b   1.000
_cell.length_c   1.000
_cell.angle_alpha   90.00
_cell.angle_beta   90.00
_cell.angle_gamma   90.00
#
_symmetry.space_group_name_H-M   'P 1'
#
loop_
_entity.id
_entity.type
_entity.pdbx_description
1 polymer ?
#
loop_
_entity_poly.entity_id
_entity_poly.type
_entity_poly.pdbx_seq_one_letter_code
_entity_poly.pdbx_strand_id
1 'polypeptide(L)' 'MKFYEKYPQLKQKDFLSKVLVNTVFSTMSLENQQVPKIRIIKIVDAVLKEKELKGTAFFTKE' A
#
# COMPACT_ATOMS: atom_id res chain seq x y z
N MET A 1 -3.93 -22.21 -4.12
CA MET A 1 -4.38 -20.85 -4.50
C MET A 1 -3.26 -19.88 -4.21
N LYS A 2 -2.84 -19.10 -5.20
CA LYS A 2 -1.89 -18.01 -5.01
C LYS A 2 -2.58 -16.87 -4.24
N PHE A 3 -1.85 -16.13 -3.41
CA PHE A 3 -2.40 -15.07 -2.56
C PHE A 3 -3.24 -14.04 -3.35
N TYR A 4 -2.77 -13.64 -4.53
CA TYR A 4 -3.48 -12.72 -5.43
C TYR A 4 -4.69 -13.31 -6.16
N GLU A 5 -4.83 -14.63 -6.20
CA GLU A 5 -6.03 -15.30 -6.71
C GLU A 5 -7.14 -15.28 -5.66
N LYS A 6 -6.77 -15.34 -4.37
CA LYS A 6 -7.72 -15.23 -3.25
C LYS A 6 -8.17 -13.79 -3.01
N TYR A 7 -7.31 -12.81 -3.29
CA TYR A 7 -7.57 -11.39 -3.06
C TYR A 7 -7.30 -10.57 -4.34
N PRO A 8 -8.17 -10.69 -5.37
CA PRO A 8 -7.98 -10.00 -6.64
C PRO A 8 -7.99 -8.48 -6.51
N GLN A 9 -8.68 -7.94 -5.49
CA GLN A 9 -8.74 -6.50 -5.20
C GLN A 9 -7.36 -5.90 -4.88
N LEU A 10 -6.40 -6.68 -4.41
CA LEU A 10 -5.03 -6.21 -4.15
C LEU A 10 -4.26 -5.86 -5.42
N LYS A 11 -4.74 -6.30 -6.59
CA LYS A 11 -4.22 -5.86 -7.90
C LYS A 11 -4.70 -4.46 -8.28
N GLN A 12 -5.69 -3.90 -7.59
CA GLN A 12 -6.13 -2.53 -7.81
C GLN A 12 -5.29 -1.59 -6.96
N LYS A 13 -4.63 -0.63 -7.63
CA LYS A 13 -3.72 0.32 -6.99
C LYS A 13 -4.37 1.11 -5.86
N ASP A 14 -5.58 1.61 -6.10
CA ASP A 14 -6.30 2.41 -5.10
C ASP A 14 -6.67 1.60 -3.87
N PHE A 15 -7.07 0.34 -4.07
CA PHE A 15 -7.39 -0.56 -2.96
C PHE A 15 -6.13 -0.90 -2.15
N LEU A 16 -5.04 -1.28 -2.82
CA LEU A 16 -3.77 -1.60 -2.16
C LEU A 16 -3.21 -0.38 -1.40
N SER A 17 -3.20 0.79 -2.03
CA SER A 17 -2.75 2.04 -1.39
C SER A 17 -3.58 2.35 -0.14
N LYS A 18 -4.91 2.25 -0.24
CA LYS A 18 -5.80 2.48 0.91
C LYS A 18 -5.56 1.50 2.06
N VAL A 19 -5.36 0.22 1.75
CA VAL A 19 -5.04 -0.81 2.76
C VAL A 19 -3.72 -0.47 3.44
N LEU A 20 -2.66 -0.20 2.68
CA LEU A 20 -1.34 0.14 3.23
C LEU A 20 -1.38 1.39 4.10
N VAL A 21 -2.03 2.47 3.63
CA VAL A 21 -2.17 3.70 4.41
C VAL A 21 -2.89 3.46 5.73
N ASN A 22 -4.01 2.74 5.70
CA ASN A 22 -4.77 2.46 6.91
C ASN A 22 -4.03 1.53 7.86
N THR A 23 -3.35 0.50 7.36
CA THR A 23 -2.55 -0.41 8.17
C THR A 23 -1.42 0.34 8.86
N VAL A 24 -0.61 1.12 8.13
CA VAL A 24 0.50 1.88 8.70
C VAL A 24 -0.01 2.92 9.71
N PHE A 25 -1.07 3.65 9.38
CA PHE A 25 -1.67 4.63 10.30
C PHE A 25 -2.17 3.99 11.59
N SER A 26 -2.87 2.85 11.50
CA SER A 26 -3.38 2.14 12.67
C SER A 26 -2.25 1.56 13.52
N THR A 27 -1.24 0.94 12.90
CA THR A 27 -0.08 0.39 13.64
C THR A 27 0.71 1.49 14.34
N MET A 28 0.98 2.62 13.66
CA MET A 28 1.64 3.77 14.29
C MET A 28 0.83 4.32 15.47
N SER A 29 -0.49 4.39 15.33
CA SER A 29 -1.37 4.83 16.42
C SER A 29 -1.32 3.89 17.62
N LEU A 30 -1.24 2.56 17.39
CA LEU A 30 -1.07 1.56 18.46
C LEU A 30 0.28 1.69 19.18
N GLU A 31 1.31 2.13 18.47
CA GLU A 31 2.64 2.42 19.03
C GLU A 31 2.74 3.83 19.65
N ASN A 32 1.62 4.53 19.85
CA ASN A 32 1.55 5.91 20.34
C ASN A 32 2.30 6.93 19.46
N GLN A 33 2.55 6.61 18.19
CA GLN A 33 3.17 7.52 17.24
C GLN A 33 2.08 8.35 16.54
N GLN A 34 1.99 9.63 16.88
CA GLN A 34 1.07 10.55 16.22
C GLN A 34 1.68 11.10 14.93
N VAL A 35 1.48 10.36 13.83
CA VAL A 35 1.90 10.78 12.50
C VAL A 35 0.68 11.25 11.69
N PRO A 36 0.70 12.46 11.11
CA PRO A 36 -0.40 12.92 10.25
C PRO A 36 -0.63 11.97 9.07
N LYS A 37 -1.89 11.60 8.82
CA LYS A 37 -2.26 10.66 7.76
C LYS A 37 -1.77 11.08 6.36
N ILE A 38 -1.74 12.38 6.08
CA ILE A 38 -1.20 12.96 4.84
C ILE A 38 0.27 12.60 4.62
N ARG A 39 1.07 12.54 5.69
CA ARG A 39 2.48 12.14 5.60
C ARG A 39 2.61 10.66 5.25
N ILE A 40 1.76 9.82 5.82
CA ILE A 40 1.71 8.38 5.53
C ILE A 40 1.31 8.13 4.08
N ILE A 41 0.29 8.84 3.57
CA ILE A 41 -0.13 8.76 2.16
C ILE A 41 1.06 9.03 1.23
N LYS A 42 1.80 10.13 1.45
CA LYS A 42 2.98 10.47 0.64
C LYS A 42 4.06 9.39 0.67
N ILE A 43 4.30 8.76 1.83
CA ILE A 43 5.26 7.68 1.97
C ILE A 43 4.81 6.45 1.18
N VAL A 44 3.56 6.03 1.35
CA VAL A 44 3.00 4.87 0.66
C VAL A 44 3.02 5.08 -0.86
N ASP A 45 2.60 6.25 -1.35
CA ASP A 45 2.61 6.57 -2.77
C ASP A 45 4.03 6.56 -3.36
N ALA A 46 5.01 7.11 -2.63
CA ALA A 46 6.41 7.10 -3.05
C ALA A 46 6.96 5.67 -3.17
N VAL A 47 6.66 4.82 -2.18
CA VAL A 47 7.10 3.41 -2.17
C VAL A 47 6.44 2.62 -3.29
N LEU A 48 5.13 2.79 -3.51
CA LEU A 48 4.43 2.10 -4.61
C LEU A 48 5.01 2.51 -5.96
N LYS A 49 5.25 3.81 -6.18
CA LYS A 49 5.87 4.32 -7.41
C LYS A 49 7.29 3.79 -7.60
N GLU A 50 8.10 3.73 -6.54
CA GLU A 50 9.45 3.18 -6.61
C GLU A 50 9.44 1.68 -6.98
N LYS A 51 8.51 0.91 -6.41
CA LYS A 51 8.37 -0.53 -6.70
C LYS A 51 7.87 -0.80 -8.12
N GLU A 52 6.97 0.05 -8.64
CA GLU A 52 6.56 0.05 -10.05
C GLU A 52 7.76 0.32 -10.98
N LEU A 53 8.59 1.31 -10.67
CA LEU A 53 9.78 1.67 -11.46
C LEU A 53 10.85 0.56 -11.47
N LYS A 54 10.97 -0.21 -10.39
CA LYS A 54 11.94 -1.32 -10.26
C LYS A 54 11.49 -2.61 -10.95
N GLY A 55 10.37 -2.62 -11.67
CA GLY A 55 9.92 -3.78 -12.46
C GLY A 55 9.36 -4.94 -11.62
N THR A 56 9.42 -4.86 -10.29
CA THR A 56 8.59 -5.66 -9.38
C THR A 56 7.15 -5.16 -9.45
N ALA A 57 6.49 -5.48 -10.55
CA ALA A 57 5.10 -5.11 -10.79
C ALA A 57 4.21 -5.78 -9.73
N PHE A 58 3.79 -5.02 -8.71
CA PHE A 58 2.68 -5.41 -7.83
C PHE A 58 1.37 -5.48 -8.63
N PHE A 59 1.28 -4.69 -9.69
CA PHE A 59 0.14 -4.61 -10.58
C PHE A 59 0.52 -5.21 -11.92
N THR A 60 -0.05 -6.36 -12.25
CA THR A 60 0.01 -6.87 -13.62
C THR A 60 -0.68 -5.86 -14.53
N LYS A 61 0.06 -5.30 -15.49
CA LYS A 61 -0.57 -4.64 -16.65
C LYS A 61 -1.39 -5.71 -17.36
N GLU A 62 -2.69 -5.52 -17.42
CA GLU A 62 -3.54 -6.21 -18.40
C GLU A 62 -3.10 -5.86 -19.82
#